data_AF-A0A6L8L3K2-F1
#
_entry.id   AF-A0A6L8L3K2-F1
#
_cell.length_a   1.000
_cell.length_b   1.000
_cell.length_c   1.000
_cell.angle_alpha   90.00
_cell.angle_beta   90.00
_cell.angle_gamma   90.00
#
_symmetry.space_group_name_H-M   'P 1'
#
loop_
_entity.id
_entity.type
_entity.pdbx_description
1 polymer ?
#
loop_
_entity_poly.entity_id
_entity_poly.type
_entity_poly.pdbx_seq_one_letter_code
_entity_poly.pdbx_strand_id
1 'polypeptide(L)'
;MAALAVPLVEGAALALLRALGVIAVTGAGAVAVNEAAKKKAEAAEKAKVAPIAQAGTQSKTRDACSKCPPDCGTLVTRNWNMSEESRGYQARITGFAPMTEWSFKGSDFDGFKSQACMLLEAKAKYDQFFNAAGQPKLFFSFTGLPKISAQASRQSLIVETSMPASLHWHFMQPLSYRYFTEVFQDSFFPIATHLTP
;
A
#
# COMPACT_ATOMS: atom_id res chain seq x y z
N MET A 1 41.51 35.15 30.17
CA MET A 1 40.84 34.02 30.86
C MET A 1 39.45 33.87 30.25
N ALA A 2 39.09 32.65 29.89
CA ALA A 2 38.05 32.32 28.91
C ALA A 2 36.64 32.77 29.31
N ALA A 3 35.92 33.33 28.35
CA ALA A 3 34.46 33.43 28.35
C ALA A 3 33.88 32.09 27.86
N LEU A 4 32.87 31.55 28.55
CA LEU A 4 32.09 30.40 28.09
C LEU A 4 30.61 30.77 27.98
N ALA A 5 30.03 30.30 26.88
CA ALA A 5 28.75 30.65 26.32
C ALA A 5 27.55 29.96 27.01
N VAL A 6 26.37 30.58 26.83
CA VAL A 6 25.02 30.10 27.18
C VAL A 6 24.42 29.43 25.92
N PRO A 7 23.58 28.35 25.99
CA PRO A 7 22.11 28.52 26.00
C PRO A 7 21.35 27.47 26.85
N LEU A 8 20.40 27.85 27.70
CA LEU A 8 18.96 27.98 27.40
C LEU A 8 18.41 26.89 26.45
N VAL A 9 18.07 25.72 27.01
CA VAL A 9 17.17 24.74 26.39
C VAL A 9 16.12 24.35 27.42
N GLU A 10 15.16 25.24 27.66
CA GLU A 10 13.94 24.92 28.41
C GLU A 10 12.75 24.91 27.44
N GLY A 11 12.11 23.75 27.32
CA GLY A 11 10.83 23.63 26.60
C GLY A 11 10.48 22.20 26.23
N ALA A 12 11.39 21.46 25.59
CA ALA A 12 11.05 20.14 25.03
C ALA A 12 11.10 18.99 26.08
N ALA A 13 11.97 19.10 27.09
CA ALA A 13 12.17 18.03 28.07
C ALA A 13 10.98 17.82 29.02
N LEU A 14 10.26 18.91 29.38
CA LEU A 14 9.12 18.81 30.30
C LEU A 14 7.87 18.18 29.67
N ALA A 15 7.67 18.33 28.36
CA ALA A 15 6.49 17.79 27.67
C ALA A 15 6.53 16.26 27.57
N LEU A 16 7.72 15.69 27.35
CA LEU A 16 7.92 14.24 27.26
C LEU A 16 7.75 13.53 28.61
N LEU A 17 8.13 14.19 29.71
CA LEU A 17 8.00 13.63 31.07
C LEU A 17 6.52 13.50 31.50
N ARG A 18 5.65 14.44 31.12
CA ARG A 18 4.22 14.37 31.43
C ARG A 18 3.49 13.25 30.66
N ALA A 19 3.86 12.99 29.41
CA ALA A 19 3.25 11.92 28.61
C ALA A 19 3.57 10.50 29.11
N LEU A 20 4.67 10.36 29.87
CA LEU A 20 5.08 9.11 30.52
C LEU A 20 4.53 8.95 31.95
N GLY A 21 3.68 9.87 32.42
CA GLY A 21 3.12 9.82 33.77
C GLY A 21 4.16 10.10 34.88
N VAL A 22 5.27 10.74 34.55
CA VAL A 22 6.29 11.13 35.53
C VAL A 22 5.86 12.45 36.17
N ILE A 23 5.42 12.40 37.43
CA ILE A 23 5.19 13.61 38.24
C ILE A 23 6.57 14.10 38.70
N ALA A 24 7.04 15.20 38.12
CA ALA A 24 8.24 15.88 38.60
C ALA A 24 7.90 16.64 39.89
N VAL A 25 8.36 16.14 41.04
CA VAL A 25 8.37 16.90 42.30
C VAL A 25 9.62 17.79 42.28
N THR A 26 9.44 19.10 42.36
CA THR A 26 10.55 20.06 42.46
C THR A 26 11.17 19.99 43.85
N GLY A 27 12.31 19.28 43.96
CA GLY A 27 13.16 19.28 45.14
C GLY A 27 13.97 18.00 45.28
N ALA A 28 15.30 18.10 45.12
CA ALA A 28 16.32 17.09 45.45
C ALA A 28 16.07 15.65 44.95
N GLY A 29 16.41 15.40 43.68
CA GLY A 29 17.19 14.24 43.26
C GLY A 29 16.68 12.83 43.58
N ALA A 30 15.55 12.42 43.01
CA ALA A 30 15.29 11.03 42.63
C ALA A 30 14.10 10.96 41.65
N VAL A 31 14.35 10.61 40.37
CA VAL A 31 13.27 10.27 39.43
C VAL A 31 12.90 8.82 39.66
N ALA A 32 11.78 8.58 40.35
CA ALA A 32 11.23 7.24 40.50
C ALA A 32 10.61 6.77 39.17
N VAL A 33 11.37 6.02 38.38
CA VAL A 33 10.86 5.37 37.17
C VAL A 33 9.98 4.19 37.59
N ASN A 34 8.67 4.28 37.34
CA ASN A 34 7.74 3.21 37.62
C ASN A 34 8.09 1.96 36.77
N GLU A 35 8.10 0.78 37.39
CA GLU A 35 8.20 -0.56 36.75
C GLU A 35 7.35 -0.68 35.47
N ALA A 36 6.16 -0.05 35.45
CA ALA A 36 5.27 -0.03 34.28
C ALA A 36 5.86 0.72 33.07
N ALA A 37 6.65 1.77 33.30
CA ALA A 37 7.32 2.53 32.24
C ALA A 37 8.48 1.73 31.63
N LYS A 38 9.21 0.97 32.46
CA LYS A 38 10.27 0.07 32.00
C LYS A 38 9.70 -1.06 31.12
N LYS A 39 8.58 -1.67 31.55
CA LYS A 39 7.87 -2.69 30.75
C LYS A 39 7.33 -2.14 29.42
N LYS A 40 6.85 -0.89 29.38
CA LYS A 40 6.40 -0.25 28.14
C LYS A 40 7.56 0.11 27.20
N ALA A 41 8.70 0.54 27.73
CA ALA A 41 9.90 0.81 26.94
C ALA A 41 10.48 -0.50 26.36
N GLU A 42 10.55 -1.57 27.15
CA GLU A 42 10.99 -2.89 26.68
C GLU A 42 10.01 -3.50 25.66
N ALA A 43 8.70 -3.29 25.81
CA ALA A 43 7.71 -3.71 24.81
C ALA A 43 7.83 -2.91 23.49
N ALA A 44 8.12 -1.60 23.57
CA ALA A 44 8.33 -0.76 22.39
C ALA A 44 9.66 -1.08 21.67
N GLU A 45 10.68 -1.53 22.40
CA GLU A 45 11.96 -1.95 21.84
C GLU A 45 11.84 -3.34 21.18
N LYS A 46 11.17 -4.29 21.84
CA LYS A 46 10.81 -5.59 21.23
C LYS A 46 9.89 -5.46 20.01
N ALA A 47 9.07 -4.42 19.94
CA ALA A 47 8.25 -4.11 18.75
C ALA A 47 9.06 -3.56 17.57
N LYS A 48 10.29 -3.06 17.78
CA LYS A 48 11.18 -2.57 16.73
C LYS A 48 12.14 -3.65 16.18
N VAL A 49 12.38 -4.72 16.94
CA VAL A 49 13.30 -5.81 16.56
C VAL A 49 12.58 -7.12 16.21
N ALA A 50 11.25 -7.18 16.38
CA ALA A 50 10.46 -8.23 15.75
C ALA A 50 10.60 -8.10 14.22
N PRO A 51 10.98 -9.17 13.49
CA PRO A 51 10.93 -9.11 12.04
C PRO A 51 9.49 -8.75 11.67
N ILE A 52 9.32 -7.80 10.75
CA ILE A 52 8.03 -7.53 10.11
C ILE A 52 7.56 -8.90 9.62
N ALA A 53 6.62 -9.49 10.37
CA ALA A 53 6.12 -10.81 10.09
C ALA A 53 5.62 -10.76 8.65
N GLN A 54 6.20 -11.62 7.82
CA GLN A 54 5.77 -11.86 6.46
C GLN A 54 4.25 -11.90 6.44
N ALA A 55 3.65 -10.83 5.95
CA ALA A 55 2.22 -10.76 5.78
C ALA A 55 1.86 -11.73 4.66
N GLY A 56 1.41 -12.92 5.05
CA GLY A 56 0.35 -13.60 4.33
C GLY A 56 0.71 -14.79 3.45
N THR A 57 1.48 -15.77 3.93
CA THR A 57 1.16 -17.19 3.61
C THR A 57 0.31 -17.78 4.74
N GLN A 58 -0.85 -17.16 4.98
CA GLN A 58 -1.90 -17.83 5.72
C GLN A 58 -2.81 -18.47 4.68
N SER A 59 -2.75 -19.80 4.59
CA SER A 59 -3.88 -20.59 4.10
C SER A 59 -5.05 -20.23 4.99
N LYS A 60 -5.84 -19.26 4.54
CA LYS A 60 -6.99 -18.79 5.30
C LYS A 60 -8.03 -19.89 5.31
N THR A 61 -8.66 -20.08 6.47
CA THR A 61 -9.68 -21.11 6.65
C THR A 61 -10.82 -20.88 5.65
N ARG A 62 -11.56 -21.95 5.31
CA ARG A 62 -12.72 -21.86 4.39
C ARG A 62 -13.70 -20.75 4.78
N ASP A 63 -13.79 -20.44 6.08
CA ASP A 63 -14.65 -19.38 6.64
C ASP A 63 -14.20 -17.95 6.33
N ALA A 64 -12.91 -17.73 6.04
CA ALA A 64 -12.43 -16.42 5.60
C ALA A 64 -12.78 -16.19 4.13
N CYS A 65 -12.64 -17.24 3.30
CA CYS A 65 -13.00 -17.18 1.88
C CYS A 65 -14.50 -16.96 1.64
N SER A 66 -15.36 -17.43 2.55
CA SER A 66 -16.81 -17.16 2.43
C SER A 66 -17.16 -15.69 2.68
N LYS A 67 -16.35 -14.98 3.49
CA LYS A 67 -16.53 -13.54 3.76
C LYS A 67 -15.89 -12.66 2.69
N CYS A 68 -14.72 -13.06 2.20
CA CYS A 68 -14.02 -12.38 1.14
C CYS A 68 -13.42 -13.41 0.18
N PRO A 69 -14.03 -13.70 -0.97
CA PRO A 69 -13.55 -14.75 -1.87
C PRO A 69 -12.09 -14.60 -2.31
N PRO A 70 -11.57 -13.39 -2.59
CA PRO A 70 -10.14 -13.18 -2.85
C PRO A 70 -9.19 -13.68 -1.76
N ASP A 71 -9.62 -13.88 -0.50
CA ASP A 71 -8.78 -14.48 0.55
C ASP A 71 -8.35 -15.92 0.25
N CYS A 72 -9.03 -16.59 -0.68
CA CYS A 72 -8.66 -17.91 -1.20
C CYS A 72 -7.63 -17.86 -2.34
N GLY A 73 -7.12 -16.68 -2.68
CA GLY A 73 -5.97 -16.53 -3.56
C GLY A 73 -4.65 -16.91 -2.88
N THR A 74 -3.55 -16.66 -3.58
CA THR A 74 -2.21 -16.91 -3.05
C THR A 74 -1.24 -15.83 -3.49
N LEU A 75 -0.27 -15.52 -2.64
CA LEU A 75 0.90 -14.76 -3.06
C LEU A 75 1.68 -15.58 -4.09
N VAL A 76 2.13 -14.89 -5.14
CA VAL A 76 2.95 -15.47 -6.20
C VAL A 76 4.10 -14.54 -6.54
N THR A 77 5.24 -15.14 -6.91
CA THR A 77 6.37 -14.39 -7.43
C THR A 77 6.24 -14.25 -8.95
N ARG A 78 6.40 -13.02 -9.46
CA ARG A 78 6.39 -12.69 -10.89
C ARG A 78 7.57 -11.80 -11.25
N ASN A 79 8.35 -12.24 -12.23
CA ASN A 79 9.48 -11.49 -12.74
C ASN A 79 9.14 -10.86 -14.09
N TRP A 80 8.21 -9.91 -14.08
CA TRP A 80 7.89 -9.12 -15.27
C TRP A 80 9.02 -8.15 -15.61
N ASN A 81 9.22 -7.95 -16.92
CA ASN A 81 10.12 -6.94 -17.44
C ASN A 81 9.51 -5.54 -17.24
N MET A 82 9.75 -4.95 -16.06
CA MET A 82 9.29 -3.61 -15.69
C MET A 82 10.45 -2.78 -15.11
N SER A 83 10.35 -1.46 -15.27
CA SER A 83 11.31 -0.52 -14.72
C SER A 83 11.33 -0.55 -13.18
N GLU A 84 12.44 -0.15 -12.57
CA GLU A 84 12.57 -0.05 -11.10
C GLU A 84 11.49 0.88 -10.52
N GLU A 85 11.22 2.01 -11.18
CA GLU A 85 10.16 2.94 -10.79
C GLU A 85 8.77 2.28 -10.80
N SER A 86 8.46 1.50 -11.83
CA SER A 86 7.20 0.76 -11.90
C SER A 86 7.08 -0.29 -10.78
N ARG A 87 8.18 -0.97 -10.49
CA ARG A 87 8.25 -2.00 -9.44
C ARG A 87 8.11 -1.39 -8.04
N GLY A 88 8.77 -0.26 -7.80
CA GLY A 88 8.68 0.49 -6.55
C GLY A 88 7.28 1.08 -6.36
N TYR A 89 6.66 1.57 -7.44
CA TYR A 89 5.28 2.04 -7.41
C TYR A 89 4.29 0.94 -7.02
N GLN A 90 4.38 -0.23 -7.66
CA GLN A 90 3.55 -1.38 -7.32
C GLN A 90 3.66 -1.72 -5.83
N ALA A 91 4.89 -1.87 -5.33
CA ALA A 91 5.14 -2.16 -3.91
C ALA A 91 4.54 -1.09 -2.97
N ARG A 92 4.62 0.20 -3.34
CA ARG A 92 4.04 1.31 -2.56
C ARG A 92 2.52 1.26 -2.50
N ILE A 93 1.85 0.99 -3.63
CA ILE A 93 0.38 0.94 -3.70
C ILE A 93 -0.17 -0.27 -2.95
N THR A 94 0.47 -1.42 -3.12
CA THR A 94 -0.05 -2.70 -2.66
C THR A 94 0.43 -3.06 -1.26
N GLY A 95 1.59 -2.55 -0.85
CA GLY A 95 2.29 -2.97 0.36
C GLY A 95 3.01 -4.31 0.22
N PHE A 96 3.02 -4.90 -0.98
CA PHE A 96 3.70 -6.16 -1.24
C PHE A 96 5.19 -5.94 -1.49
N ALA A 97 6.00 -6.97 -1.23
CA ALA A 97 7.40 -6.97 -1.63
C ALA A 97 7.53 -6.89 -3.16
N PRO A 98 8.60 -6.29 -3.71
CA PRO A 98 8.87 -6.32 -5.14
C PRO A 98 8.77 -7.72 -5.73
N MET A 99 8.30 -7.83 -6.98
CA MET A 99 8.10 -9.12 -7.69
C MET A 99 7.01 -10.01 -7.07
N THR A 100 6.18 -9.49 -6.16
CA THR A 100 5.11 -10.26 -5.52
C THR A 100 3.76 -9.74 -5.98
N GLU A 101 2.88 -10.66 -6.34
CA GLU A 101 1.50 -10.40 -6.81
C GLU A 101 0.52 -11.34 -6.09
N TRP A 102 -0.77 -11.08 -6.23
CA TRP A 102 -1.85 -11.91 -5.70
C TRP A 102 -2.53 -12.68 -6.85
N SER A 103 -2.44 -14.01 -6.83
CA SER A 103 -3.11 -14.86 -7.81
C SER A 103 -4.46 -15.32 -7.27
N PHE A 104 -5.53 -15.03 -8.00
CA PHE A 104 -6.89 -15.40 -7.64
C PHE A 104 -7.71 -15.73 -8.88
N LYS A 105 -8.39 -16.89 -8.87
CA LYS A 105 -9.23 -17.40 -9.99
C LYS A 105 -8.50 -17.36 -11.35
N GLY A 106 -7.21 -17.67 -11.38
CA GLY A 106 -6.41 -17.73 -12.60
C GLY A 106 -6.04 -16.38 -13.20
N SER A 107 -6.26 -15.27 -12.49
CA SER A 107 -5.70 -13.97 -12.81
C SER A 107 -4.77 -13.51 -11.70
N ASP A 108 -3.71 -12.83 -12.11
CA ASP A 108 -2.82 -12.14 -11.18
C ASP A 108 -3.28 -10.69 -11.03
N PHE A 109 -3.16 -10.19 -9.82
CA PHE A 109 -3.42 -8.81 -9.42
C PHE A 109 -2.16 -8.28 -8.75
N ASP A 110 -1.80 -7.03 -9.01
CA ASP A 110 -0.60 -6.42 -8.43
C ASP A 110 -0.60 -6.47 -6.89
N GLY A 111 -1.78 -6.44 -6.26
CA GLY A 111 -1.93 -6.64 -4.82
C GLY A 111 -3.33 -6.98 -4.34
N PHE A 112 -3.43 -7.20 -3.04
CA PHE A 112 -4.70 -7.51 -2.37
C PHE A 112 -4.71 -7.01 -0.92
N LYS A 113 -5.82 -6.37 -0.51
CA LYS A 113 -6.08 -5.89 0.85
C LYS A 113 -7.27 -6.62 1.45
N SER A 114 -6.99 -7.66 2.22
CA SER A 114 -8.01 -8.53 2.81
C SER A 114 -9.06 -7.80 3.67
N GLN A 115 -8.64 -6.84 4.50
CA GLN A 115 -9.56 -6.12 5.39
C GLN A 115 -10.65 -5.35 4.63
N ALA A 116 -10.39 -4.96 3.38
CA ALA A 116 -11.32 -4.25 2.52
C ALA A 116 -11.90 -5.15 1.40
N CYS A 117 -11.54 -6.43 1.39
CA CYS A 117 -11.80 -7.35 0.27
C CYS A 117 -11.48 -6.74 -1.11
N MET A 118 -10.33 -6.08 -1.21
CA MET A 118 -10.01 -5.21 -2.35
C MET A 118 -8.78 -5.69 -3.10
N LEU A 119 -8.96 -6.02 -4.37
CA LEU A 119 -7.90 -6.33 -5.33
C LEU A 119 -7.34 -5.04 -5.92
N LEU A 120 -6.04 -5.04 -6.23
CA LEU A 120 -5.31 -3.84 -6.65
C LEU A 120 -4.53 -4.06 -7.94
N GLU A 121 -4.53 -3.03 -8.78
CA GLU A 121 -3.65 -2.85 -9.93
C GLU A 121 -2.89 -1.52 -9.79
N ALA A 122 -1.64 -1.49 -10.23
CA ALA A 122 -0.72 -0.38 -10.12
C ALA A 122 -0.08 -0.08 -11.49
N LYS A 123 -0.55 0.98 -12.14
CA LYS A 123 -0.09 1.39 -13.47
C LYS A 123 0.84 2.60 -13.38
N ALA A 124 2.15 2.35 -13.43
CA ALA A 124 3.20 3.37 -13.41
C ALA A 124 3.76 3.67 -14.80
N LYS A 125 4.12 4.95 -15.04
CA LYS A 125 4.74 5.41 -16.30
C LYS A 125 3.87 5.22 -17.54
N TYR A 126 2.55 5.11 -17.40
CA TYR A 126 1.67 4.85 -18.55
C TYR A 126 1.48 6.07 -19.45
N ASP A 127 1.68 7.30 -18.97
CA ASP A 127 1.54 8.51 -19.80
C ASP A 127 2.53 8.54 -20.96
N GLN A 128 3.62 7.77 -20.90
CA GLN A 128 4.55 7.61 -22.03
C GLN A 128 3.87 7.03 -23.28
N PHE A 129 2.72 6.36 -23.13
CA PHE A 129 1.94 5.77 -24.20
C PHE A 129 0.89 6.72 -24.78
N PHE A 130 0.79 7.95 -24.27
CA PHE A 130 -0.19 8.95 -24.67
C PHE A 130 0.50 10.17 -25.29
N ASN A 131 -0.23 10.89 -26.14
CA ASN A 131 0.19 12.19 -26.65
C ASN A 131 -0.23 13.32 -25.69
N ALA A 132 0.18 14.56 -25.98
CA ALA A 132 -0.13 15.71 -25.14
C ALA A 132 -1.64 16.02 -25.03
N ALA A 133 -2.45 15.54 -25.97
CA ALA A 133 -3.90 15.66 -25.95
C ALA A 133 -4.58 14.54 -25.13
N GLY A 134 -3.80 13.64 -24.49
CA GLY A 134 -4.34 12.52 -23.72
C GLY A 134 -4.84 11.35 -24.57
N GLN A 135 -4.57 11.36 -25.88
CA GLN A 135 -4.94 10.27 -26.77
C GLN A 135 -3.84 9.20 -26.80
N PRO A 136 -4.20 7.91 -26.84
CA PRO A 136 -3.25 6.83 -27.03
C PRO A 136 -2.41 7.01 -28.30
N LYS A 137 -1.09 6.79 -28.21
CA LYS A 137 -0.22 6.73 -29.37
C LYS A 137 -0.61 5.53 -30.24
N LEU A 138 -0.48 5.67 -31.56
CA LEU A 138 -0.95 4.68 -32.53
C LEU A 138 -0.47 3.25 -32.24
N PHE A 139 0.81 3.05 -31.92
CA PHE A 139 1.34 1.73 -31.59
C PHE A 139 0.68 1.14 -30.34
N PHE A 140 0.39 1.97 -29.34
CA PHE A 140 -0.25 1.54 -28.10
C PHE A 140 -1.71 1.20 -28.35
N SER A 141 -2.40 1.95 -29.22
CA SER A 141 -3.77 1.64 -29.63
C SER A 141 -3.92 0.24 -30.22
N PHE A 142 -2.96 -0.21 -31.02
CA PHE A 142 -3.04 -1.52 -31.67
C PHE A 142 -2.46 -2.67 -30.84
N THR A 143 -1.49 -2.41 -29.96
CA THR A 143 -0.74 -3.48 -29.28
C THR A 143 -0.91 -3.52 -27.76
N GLY A 144 -1.13 -2.36 -27.12
CA GLY A 144 -1.18 -2.21 -25.68
C GLY A 144 -2.61 -2.12 -25.15
N LEU A 145 -3.43 -1.23 -25.71
CA LEU A 145 -4.82 -1.05 -25.30
C LEU A 145 -5.63 -2.35 -25.33
N PRO A 146 -5.59 -3.19 -26.39
CA PRO A 146 -6.36 -4.43 -26.41
C PRO A 146 -5.99 -5.36 -25.25
N LYS A 147 -4.72 -5.39 -24.84
CA LYS A 147 -4.25 -6.21 -23.73
C LYS A 147 -4.75 -5.70 -22.38
N ILE A 148 -4.72 -4.39 -22.19
CA ILE A 148 -5.19 -3.76 -20.95
C ILE A 148 -6.70 -3.88 -20.82
N SER A 149 -7.45 -3.63 -21.90
CA SER A 149 -8.90 -3.81 -21.90
C SER A 149 -9.28 -5.27 -21.65
N ALA A 150 -8.54 -6.23 -22.23
CA ALA A 150 -8.76 -7.64 -21.93
C ALA A 150 -8.41 -8.01 -20.47
N GLN A 151 -7.39 -7.38 -19.87
CA GLN A 151 -7.08 -7.55 -18.45
C GLN A 151 -8.23 -7.00 -17.59
N ALA A 152 -8.65 -5.76 -17.83
CA ALA A 152 -9.73 -5.10 -17.11
C ALA A 152 -11.04 -5.89 -17.19
N SER A 153 -11.39 -6.40 -18.39
CA SER A 153 -12.59 -7.23 -18.58
C SER A 153 -12.52 -8.54 -17.80
N ARG A 154 -11.39 -9.28 -17.86
CA ARG A 154 -11.22 -10.54 -17.09
C ARG A 154 -11.30 -10.29 -15.59
N GLN A 155 -10.63 -9.26 -15.10
CA GLN A 155 -10.62 -8.93 -13.68
C GLN A 155 -12.00 -8.43 -13.21
N SER A 156 -12.73 -7.68 -14.04
CA SER A 156 -14.10 -7.26 -13.78
C SER A 156 -15.02 -8.47 -13.55
N LEU A 157 -15.00 -9.45 -14.44
CA LEU A 157 -15.79 -10.67 -14.31
C LEU A 157 -15.44 -11.44 -13.02
N ILE A 158 -14.16 -11.47 -12.64
CA ILE A 158 -13.73 -12.10 -11.39
C ILE A 158 -14.37 -11.39 -10.20
N VAL A 159 -14.36 -10.06 -10.17
CA VAL A 159 -14.90 -9.26 -9.05
C VAL A 159 -16.42 -9.42 -8.95
N GLU A 160 -17.13 -9.32 -10.08
CA GLU A 160 -18.59 -9.49 -10.15
C GLU A 160 -19.05 -10.86 -9.63
N THR A 161 -18.27 -11.90 -9.91
CA THR A 161 -18.55 -13.27 -9.47
C THR A 161 -17.92 -13.61 -8.11
N SER A 162 -17.38 -12.61 -7.39
CA SER A 162 -16.65 -12.78 -6.13
C SER A 162 -17.07 -11.77 -5.06
N MET A 163 -18.35 -11.39 -5.03
CA MET A 163 -18.87 -10.47 -4.02
C MET A 163 -18.51 -10.90 -2.59
N PRO A 164 -18.13 -9.97 -1.69
CA PRO A 164 -18.16 -8.52 -1.83
C PRO A 164 -16.83 -7.92 -2.36
N ALA A 165 -16.06 -8.65 -3.17
CA ALA A 165 -14.80 -8.14 -3.70
C ALA A 165 -14.97 -6.82 -4.44
N SER A 166 -13.95 -5.98 -4.37
CA SER A 166 -13.81 -4.76 -5.16
C SER A 166 -12.45 -4.74 -5.88
N LEU A 167 -12.33 -3.94 -6.93
CA LEU A 167 -11.10 -3.79 -7.70
C LEU A 167 -10.77 -2.33 -7.94
N HIS A 168 -9.55 -1.96 -7.56
CA HIS A 168 -9.04 -0.61 -7.63
C HIS A 168 -7.81 -0.56 -8.54
N TRP A 169 -7.84 0.29 -9.55
CA TRP A 169 -6.71 0.57 -10.44
C TRP A 169 -6.08 1.92 -10.10
N HIS A 170 -4.86 1.89 -9.60
CA HIS A 170 -4.09 3.07 -9.23
C HIS A 170 -3.12 3.47 -10.33
N PHE A 171 -3.30 4.66 -10.88
CA PHE A 171 -2.45 5.25 -11.89
C PHE A 171 -1.51 6.28 -11.27
N MET A 172 -0.23 6.19 -11.61
CA MET A 172 0.77 7.16 -11.16
C MET A 172 0.58 8.52 -11.82
N GLN A 173 0.04 8.55 -13.05
CA GLN A 173 0.10 9.73 -13.91
C GLN A 173 -1.29 10.11 -14.48
N PRO A 174 -1.52 11.41 -14.75
CA PRO A 174 -2.87 11.91 -14.99
C PRO A 174 -3.46 11.57 -16.36
N LEU A 175 -2.67 11.45 -17.44
CA LEU A 175 -3.23 11.20 -18.78
C LEU A 175 -3.83 9.80 -18.86
N SER A 176 -3.06 8.80 -18.43
CA SER A 176 -3.49 7.41 -18.36
C SER A 176 -4.64 7.23 -17.37
N TYR A 177 -4.58 7.87 -16.20
CA TYR A 177 -5.70 7.88 -15.25
C TYR A 177 -7.01 8.34 -15.90
N ARG A 178 -7.01 9.52 -16.52
CA ARG A 178 -8.22 10.09 -17.14
C ARG A 178 -8.75 9.18 -18.25
N TYR A 179 -7.87 8.76 -19.14
CA TYR A 179 -8.24 7.90 -20.26
C TYR A 179 -8.87 6.58 -19.82
N PHE A 180 -8.23 5.85 -18.90
CA PHE A 180 -8.75 4.56 -18.47
C PHE A 180 -9.98 4.70 -17.56
N THR A 181 -10.14 5.83 -16.86
CA THR A 181 -11.38 6.12 -16.13
C THR A 181 -12.56 6.20 -17.09
N GLU A 182 -12.44 6.96 -18.18
CA GLU A 182 -13.47 7.09 -19.21
C GLU A 182 -13.75 5.73 -19.86
N VAL A 183 -12.71 5.01 -20.30
CA VAL A 183 -12.87 3.69 -20.94
C VAL A 183 -13.57 2.68 -20.02
N PHE A 184 -13.23 2.65 -18.73
CA PHE A 184 -13.84 1.69 -17.79
C PHE A 184 -15.29 2.06 -17.48
N GLN A 185 -15.62 3.35 -17.39
CA GLN A 185 -16.99 3.83 -17.23
C GLN A 185 -17.85 3.48 -18.46
N ASP A 186 -17.37 3.77 -19.66
CA ASP A 186 -18.07 3.46 -20.91
C ASP A 186 -18.25 1.95 -21.13
N SER A 187 -17.33 1.14 -20.61
CA SER A 187 -17.40 -0.32 -20.66
C SER A 187 -18.19 -0.94 -19.51
N PHE A 188 -18.72 -0.13 -18.57
CA PHE A 188 -19.38 -0.58 -17.34
C PHE A 188 -18.54 -1.53 -16.48
N PHE A 189 -17.22 -1.41 -16.51
CA PHE A 189 -16.36 -2.22 -15.66
C PHE A 189 -16.46 -1.74 -14.20
N PRO A 190 -16.68 -2.63 -13.21
CA PRO A 190 -16.72 -2.30 -11.78
C PRO A 190 -15.31 -2.06 -11.22
N ILE A 191 -14.56 -1.15 -11.84
CA ILE A 191 -13.20 -0.79 -11.49
C ILE A 191 -13.21 0.64 -10.97
N ALA A 192 -12.82 0.83 -9.71
CA ALA A 192 -12.54 2.16 -9.18
C ALA A 192 -11.15 2.61 -9.63
N THR A 193 -11.07 3.74 -10.32
CA THR A 193 -9.78 4.31 -10.74
C THR A 193 -9.32 5.39 -9.77
N HIS A 194 -8.02 5.45 -9.51
CA HIS A 194 -7.41 6.46 -8.65
C HIS A 194 -6.15 7.05 -9.29
N LEU A 195 -6.00 8.37 -9.20
CA LEU A 195 -4.72 9.02 -9.42
C LEU A 195 -3.94 9.01 -8.10
N THR A 196 -2.82 8.31 -8.06
CA THR A 196 -1.97 8.17 -6.86
C THR A 196 -0.51 8.37 -7.26
N PRO A 197 -0.02 9.62 -7.39
CA PRO A 197 1.35 9.91 -7.84
C PRO A 197 2.44 9.36 -6.92
#